data_AF-A0A7V4PBK0-F1
#
_entry.id   AF-A0A7V4PBK0-F1
#
_cell.length_a   1.000
_cell.length_b   1.000
_cell.length_c   1.000
_cell.angle_alpha   90.00
_cell.angle_beta   90.00
_cell.angle_gamma   90.00
#
_symmetry.space_group_name_H-M   'P 1'
#
loop_
_entity.id
_entity.type
_entity.pdbx_description
1 polymer ?
#
loop_
_entity_poly.entity_id
_entity_poly.type
_entity_poly.pdbx_seq_one_letter_code
_entity_poly.pdbx_strand_id
1 'polypeptide(L)'
;MNELVPRDWSEWWHLAGWTMLHYLWLGSLVVPAAGLCRLVLRRAPANVRYLAALVCFALLAVLPVGIAAWVAAKPQAAIVAFELMETALAGSAKMTQASPAPDTLPTVPIHEAQPSPPPAALPLPSRPPLAVFALDAIVRYLPWLWLFGTPLTFALLTTGILGAKRLRRASRVIDDGPIAETYRRLTQALRIGRRVTVAVCERIA
;
A
#
# COMPACT_ATOMS: atom_id res chain seq x y z
N MET A 1 22.50 -22.82 -15.38
CA MET A 1 21.04 -23.05 -15.45
C MET A 1 20.27 -21.75 -15.18
N ASN A 2 20.58 -20.66 -15.90
CA ASN A 2 19.97 -19.31 -15.68
C ASN A 2 19.19 -18.77 -16.89
N GLU A 3 18.88 -19.61 -17.88
CA GLU A 3 18.41 -19.17 -19.21
C GLU A 3 16.90 -19.30 -19.44
N LEU A 4 16.09 -19.56 -18.40
CA LEU A 4 14.64 -19.69 -18.53
C LEU A 4 13.90 -18.92 -17.44
N VAL A 5 14.33 -17.70 -17.13
CA VAL A 5 13.41 -16.76 -16.49
C VAL A 5 12.64 -16.07 -17.62
N PRO A 6 11.35 -16.39 -17.81
CA PRO A 6 10.55 -15.83 -18.88
C PRO A 6 10.54 -14.30 -18.75
N ARG A 7 10.81 -13.59 -19.85
CA ARG A 7 10.95 -12.11 -19.89
C ARG A 7 9.70 -11.40 -19.37
N ASP A 8 8.57 -12.07 -19.46
CA ASP A 8 7.27 -11.72 -18.90
C ASP A 8 7.31 -11.50 -17.37
N TRP A 9 8.18 -12.18 -16.61
CA TRP A 9 8.18 -12.05 -15.13
C TRP A 9 8.45 -10.62 -14.64
N SER A 10 9.35 -9.88 -15.29
CA SER A 10 9.62 -8.48 -14.93
C SER A 10 8.45 -7.56 -15.29
N GLU A 11 7.73 -7.85 -16.38
CA GLU A 11 6.55 -7.10 -16.81
C GLU A 11 5.39 -7.29 -15.82
N TRP A 12 5.12 -8.54 -15.40
CA TRP A 12 4.13 -8.84 -14.36
C TRP A 12 4.48 -8.15 -13.04
N TRP A 13 5.77 -8.09 -12.70
CA TRP A 13 6.23 -7.43 -11.49
C TRP A 13 6.06 -5.91 -11.55
N HIS A 14 6.38 -5.29 -12.69
CA HIS A 14 6.15 -3.86 -12.91
C HIS A 14 4.66 -3.51 -12.87
N LEU A 15 3.82 -4.35 -13.48
CA LEU A 15 2.37 -4.21 -13.45
C LEU A 15 1.86 -4.29 -11.99
N ALA A 16 2.33 -5.29 -11.24
CA ALA A 16 1.99 -5.46 -9.83
C ALA A 16 2.41 -4.24 -9.00
N GLY A 17 3.63 -3.75 -9.16
CA GLY A 17 4.11 -2.55 -8.46
C GLY A 17 3.25 -1.30 -8.78
N TRP A 18 2.93 -1.10 -10.05
CA TRP A 18 2.09 0.02 -10.49
C TRP A 18 0.65 -0.06 -9.97
N THR A 19 0.06 -1.25 -9.97
CA THR A 19 -1.29 -1.46 -9.39
C THR A 19 -1.29 -1.22 -7.88
N MET A 20 -0.21 -1.61 -7.18
CA MET A 20 -0.05 -1.37 -5.74
C MET A 20 -0.01 0.12 -5.41
N LEU A 21 0.77 0.91 -6.17
CA LEU A 21 0.87 2.36 -5.99
C LEU A 21 -0.47 3.05 -6.24
N HIS A 22 -1.16 2.69 -7.32
CA HIS A 22 -2.50 3.23 -7.61
C HIS A 22 -3.49 2.87 -6.52
N TYR A 23 -3.47 1.63 -6.04
CA TYR A 23 -4.35 1.18 -4.97
C TYR A 23 -4.10 1.94 -3.67
N LEU A 24 -2.84 2.20 -3.33
CA LEU A 24 -2.48 2.96 -2.13
C LEU A 24 -3.08 4.37 -2.19
N TRP A 25 -2.83 5.10 -3.27
CA TRP A 25 -3.36 6.45 -3.47
C TRP A 25 -4.90 6.48 -3.55
N LEU A 26 -5.51 5.52 -4.25
CA LEU A 26 -6.98 5.42 -4.33
C LEU A 26 -7.58 5.09 -2.96
N GLY A 27 -6.95 4.20 -2.19
CA GLY A 27 -7.33 3.92 -0.81
C GLY A 27 -7.27 5.17 0.06
N SER A 28 -6.21 5.98 -0.08
CA SER A 28 -6.07 7.27 0.60
C SER A 28 -7.17 8.26 0.24
N LEU A 29 -7.74 8.21 -0.97
CA LEU A 29 -8.90 9.03 -1.36
C LEU A 29 -10.24 8.44 -0.89
N VAL A 30 -10.36 7.11 -0.89
CA VAL A 30 -11.60 6.42 -0.50
C VAL A 30 -11.87 6.56 1.00
N VAL A 31 -10.83 6.55 1.86
CA VAL A 31 -11.00 6.73 3.31
C VAL A 31 -11.69 8.05 3.69
N PRO A 32 -11.22 9.24 3.25
CA PRO A 32 -11.89 10.50 3.54
C PRO A 32 -13.27 10.57 2.88
N ALA A 33 -13.44 10.04 1.66
CA ALA A 33 -14.75 9.98 1.01
C ALA A 33 -15.75 9.14 1.82
N ALA A 34 -15.34 7.97 2.31
CA ALA A 34 -16.14 7.12 3.20
C ALA A 34 -16.40 7.80 4.55
N GLY A 35 -15.43 8.54 5.10
CA GLY A 35 -15.59 9.36 6.30
C GLY A 35 -16.65 10.45 6.11
N LEU A 36 -16.60 11.16 4.99
CA LEU A 36 -17.55 12.21 4.62
C LEU A 36 -18.94 11.63 4.39
N CYS A 37 -19.04 10.53 3.64
CA CYS A 37 -20.27 9.77 3.43
C CYS A 37 -20.86 9.36 4.79
N ARG A 38 -20.05 8.81 5.70
CA ARG A 38 -20.50 8.46 7.06
C ARG A 38 -20.97 9.66 7.86
N LEU A 39 -20.36 10.84 7.69
CA LEU A 39 -20.77 12.10 8.34
C LEU A 39 -22.13 12.58 7.81
N VAL A 40 -22.31 12.60 6.49
CA VAL A 40 -23.56 12.99 5.82
C VAL A 40 -24.69 12.03 6.18
N LEU A 41 -24.42 10.71 6.18
CA LEU A 41 -25.39 9.68 6.54
C LEU A 41 -25.63 9.53 8.05
N ARG A 42 -25.07 10.38 8.92
CA ARG A 42 -25.37 10.31 10.37
C ARG A 42 -26.85 10.50 10.68
N ARG A 43 -27.57 11.25 9.84
CA ARG A 43 -29.02 11.50 9.97
C ARG A 43 -29.89 10.50 9.19
N ALA A 44 -29.29 9.65 8.36
CA ALA A 44 -30.02 8.69 7.54
C ALA A 44 -30.51 7.48 8.35
N PRO A 45 -31.63 6.84 7.95
CA PRO A 45 -32.12 5.62 8.60
C PRO A 45 -31.11 4.46 8.46
N ALA A 46 -31.18 3.50 9.38
CA ALA A 46 -30.19 2.42 9.51
C ALA A 46 -29.97 1.63 8.21
N ASN A 47 -31.02 1.38 7.43
CA ASN A 47 -30.95 0.64 6.17
C ASN A 47 -30.05 1.33 5.14
N VAL A 48 -30.15 2.66 5.02
CA VAL A 48 -29.35 3.45 4.06
C VAL A 48 -27.88 3.43 4.45
N ARG A 49 -27.59 3.48 5.75
CA ARG A 49 -26.20 3.40 6.26
C ARG A 49 -25.57 2.04 5.94
N TYR A 50 -26.34 0.96 6.03
CA TYR A 50 -25.88 -0.37 5.65
C TYR A 50 -25.66 -0.51 4.14
N LEU A 51 -26.59 -0.01 3.33
CA LEU A 51 -26.46 -0.04 1.87
C LEU A 51 -25.23 0.76 1.42
N ALA A 52 -25.01 1.96 1.96
CA ALA A 52 -23.85 2.78 1.64
C ALA A 52 -22.53 2.09 2.01
N ALA A 53 -22.46 1.45 3.18
CA ALA A 53 -21.28 0.67 3.56
C ALA A 53 -21.04 -0.51 2.62
N LEU A 54 -22.12 -1.22 2.23
CA LEU A 54 -22.04 -2.35 1.30
C LEU A 54 -21.54 -1.91 -0.08
N VAL A 55 -22.08 -0.81 -0.61
CA VAL A 55 -21.65 -0.23 -1.89
C VAL A 55 -20.19 0.23 -1.82
N CYS A 56 -19.80 0.89 -0.73
CA CYS A 56 -18.41 1.31 -0.55
C CYS A 56 -17.45 0.12 -0.52
N PHE A 57 -17.83 -0.97 0.14
CA PHE A 57 -17.06 -2.21 0.18
C PHE A 57 -17.02 -2.92 -1.19
N ALA A 58 -18.15 -2.95 -1.91
CA ALA A 58 -18.21 -3.52 -3.25
C ALA A 58 -17.34 -2.73 -4.24
N LEU A 59 -17.38 -1.39 -4.19
CA LEU A 59 -16.51 -0.53 -4.98
C LEU A 59 -15.04 -0.80 -4.66
N LEU A 60 -14.66 -0.87 -3.39
CA LEU A 60 -13.29 -1.22 -2.97
C LEU A 60 -12.85 -2.59 -3.49
N ALA A 61 -13.74 -3.58 -3.51
CA ALA A 61 -13.43 -4.93 -4.00
C ALA A 61 -13.26 -4.98 -5.53
N VAL A 62 -14.03 -4.19 -6.28
CA VAL A 62 -13.97 -4.15 -7.75
C VAL A 62 -12.85 -3.24 -8.26
N LEU A 63 -12.46 -2.23 -7.47
CA LEU A 63 -11.44 -1.24 -7.83
C LEU A 63 -10.12 -1.85 -8.35
N PRO A 64 -9.47 -2.81 -7.66
CA PRO A 64 -8.19 -3.36 -8.14
C PRO A 64 -8.31 -4.07 -9.49
N VAL A 65 -9.44 -4.73 -9.76
CA VAL A 65 -9.71 -5.37 -11.05
C VAL A 65 -9.85 -4.32 -12.15
N GLY A 66 -10.57 -3.23 -11.88
CA GLY A 66 -10.72 -2.11 -12.81
C GLY A 66 -9.39 -1.42 -13.12
N ILE A 67 -8.55 -1.18 -12.10
CA ILE A 67 -7.20 -0.60 -12.27
C ILE A 67 -6.34 -1.55 -13.10
N ALA A 68 -6.31 -2.85 -12.78
CA ALA A 68 -5.52 -3.83 -13.52
C ALA A 68 -5.93 -3.90 -14.99
N ALA A 69 -7.23 -3.95 -15.28
CA ALA A 69 -7.75 -3.92 -16.65
C ALA A 69 -7.39 -2.62 -17.38
N TRP A 70 -7.46 -1.47 -16.68
CA TRP A 70 -7.11 -0.17 -17.25
C TRP A 70 -5.62 -0.02 -17.55
N VAL A 71 -4.76 -0.48 -16.64
CA VAL A 71 -3.30 -0.48 -16.82
C VAL A 71 -2.92 -1.43 -17.95
N ALA A 72 -3.54 -2.62 -18.03
CA ALA A 72 -3.33 -3.55 -19.14
C ALA A 72 -3.78 -2.97 -20.49
N ALA A 73 -4.81 -2.13 -20.51
CA ALA A 73 -5.35 -1.50 -21.72
C ALA A 73 -4.56 -0.26 -22.18
N LYS A 74 -3.76 0.37 -21.32
CA LYS A 74 -2.93 1.53 -21.66
C LYS A 74 -1.45 1.15 -21.73
N PRO A 75 -0.92 0.80 -22.92
CA PRO A 75 0.49 0.52 -23.06
C PRO A 75 1.33 1.77 -22.74
N GLN A 76 2.05 1.71 -21.61
CA GLN A 76 3.40 2.23 -21.35
C GLN A 76 3.77 3.70 -21.68
N ALA A 77 2.83 4.59 -21.98
CA ALA A 77 3.15 6.01 -22.20
C ALA A 77 3.89 6.65 -21.01
N ALA A 78 3.60 6.22 -19.78
CA ALA A 78 4.29 6.69 -18.57
C ALA A 78 5.71 6.10 -18.40
N ILE A 79 5.93 4.86 -18.87
CA ILE A 79 7.25 4.21 -18.80
C ILE A 79 8.18 4.84 -19.83
N VAL A 80 7.68 5.08 -21.04
CA VAL A 80 8.42 5.79 -22.09
C VAL A 80 8.74 7.23 -21.67
N ALA A 81 7.81 7.93 -20.99
CA ALA A 81 8.08 9.28 -20.47
C ALA A 81 9.15 9.30 -19.37
N PHE A 82 9.17 8.30 -18.48
CA PHE A 82 10.20 8.18 -17.45
C PHE A 82 11.57 7.84 -18.06
N GLU A 83 11.63 6.89 -18.99
CA GLU A 83 12.86 6.53 -19.71
C GLU A 83 13.42 7.71 -20.53
N LEU A 84 12.56 8.46 -21.21
CA LEU A 84 12.94 9.68 -21.93
C LEU A 84 13.51 10.76 -21.00
N MET A 85 12.96 10.89 -19.78
CA MET A 85 13.46 11.85 -18.81
C MET A 85 14.80 11.40 -18.19
N GLU A 86 14.96 10.12 -17.89
CA GLU A 86 16.22 9.55 -17.37
C GLU A 86 17.34 9.63 -18.40
N THR A 87 17.05 9.29 -19.67
CA THR A 87 18.02 9.45 -20.78
C THR A 87 18.37 10.91 -21.04
N ALA A 88 17.42 11.84 -20.92
CA ALA A 88 17.70 13.27 -21.00
C ALA A 88 18.62 13.76 -19.86
N LEU A 89 18.40 13.30 -18.63
CA LEU A 89 19.23 13.62 -17.47
C LEU A 89 20.64 13.01 -17.57
N ALA A 90 20.74 11.76 -17.99
CA ALA A 90 22.03 11.08 -18.20
C ALA A 90 22.83 11.69 -19.38
N GLY A 91 22.14 12.12 -20.44
CA GLY A 91 22.75 12.85 -21.57
C GLY A 91 23.31 14.20 -21.16
N SER A 92 22.63 14.92 -20.27
CA SER A 92 23.06 16.23 -19.76
C SER A 92 24.38 16.14 -18.96
N ALA A 93 24.56 15.08 -18.16
CA ALA A 93 25.79 14.88 -17.38
C ALA A 93 27.04 14.66 -18.24
N LYS A 94 26.88 14.14 -19.47
CA LYS A 94 28.01 13.88 -20.38
C LYS A 94 28.49 15.12 -21.13
N MET A 95 27.70 16.19 -21.20
CA MET A 95 28.04 17.38 -21.99
C MET A 95 28.88 18.42 -21.21
N THR A 96 28.96 18.31 -19.88
CA THR A 96 29.76 19.23 -19.03
C THR A 96 31.24 18.82 -18.91
N GLN A 97 31.65 17.67 -19.47
CA GLN A 97 33.04 17.19 -19.40
C GLN A 97 33.84 17.41 -20.70
N ALA A 98 33.49 18.43 -21.48
CA ALA A 98 34.36 18.96 -22.52
C ALA A 98 34.92 20.31 -22.06
N SER A 99 35.87 20.27 -21.12
CA SER A 99 36.73 21.42 -20.85
C SER A 99 37.75 21.51 -21.99
N PRO A 100 37.75 22.55 -22.84
CA PRO A 100 38.75 22.71 -23.88
C PRO A 100 40.08 23.04 -23.21
N ALA A 101 41.03 22.11 -23.28
CA ALA A 101 42.40 22.36 -22.86
C ALA A 101 43.03 23.41 -23.79
N PRO A 102 43.71 24.44 -23.27
CA PRO A 102 44.43 25.39 -24.09
C PRO A 102 45.73 24.76 -24.63
N ASP A 103 45.94 24.93 -25.94
CA ASP A 103 47.16 24.56 -26.66
C ASP A 103 48.41 25.01 -25.90
N THR A 104 49.14 24.05 -25.35
CA THR A 104 50.50 24.24 -24.85
C THR A 104 51.41 23.25 -25.56
N LEU A 105 52.46 23.82 -26.15
CA LEU A 105 53.42 23.18 -27.04
C LEU A 105 54.11 21.95 -26.42
N PRO A 106 54.61 21.01 -27.26
CA PRO A 106 55.19 19.76 -26.79
C PRO A 106 56.59 19.98 -26.22
N THR A 107 56.69 20.12 -24.90
CA THR A 107 57.94 19.93 -24.16
C THR A 107 58.03 18.46 -23.78
N VAL A 108 58.93 17.71 -24.43
CA VAL A 108 59.23 16.32 -24.10
C VAL A 108 59.94 16.26 -22.75
N PRO A 109 59.32 15.76 -21.66
CA PRO A 109 60.01 15.53 -20.40
C PRO A 109 60.68 14.16 -20.49
N ILE A 110 61.97 14.11 -20.21
CA ILE A 110 62.69 12.86 -19.99
C ILE A 110 62.04 12.18 -18.78
N HIS A 111 61.30 11.11 -19.04
CA HIS A 111 60.54 10.37 -18.07
C HIS A 111 61.52 9.53 -17.24
N GLU A 112 61.89 10.05 -16.07
CA GLU A 112 62.54 9.27 -15.02
C GLU A 112 61.60 8.12 -14.66
N ALA A 113 62.10 6.88 -14.78
CA ALA A 113 61.31 5.66 -14.65
C ALA A 113 60.70 5.56 -13.25
N GLN A 114 59.50 6.11 -13.10
CA GLN A 114 58.72 6.03 -11.88
C GLN A 114 58.38 4.55 -11.66
N PRO A 115 58.80 3.93 -10.54
CA PRO A 115 58.56 2.52 -10.29
C PRO A 115 57.06 2.25 -10.33
N SER A 116 56.66 1.30 -11.17
CA SER A 116 55.27 0.92 -11.38
C SER A 116 54.58 0.74 -10.04
N PRO A 117 53.50 1.51 -9.74
CA PRO A 117 52.77 1.32 -8.50
C PRO A 117 52.29 -0.14 -8.45
N PRO A 118 52.40 -0.80 -7.28
CA PRO A 118 51.94 -2.17 -7.13
C PRO A 118 50.49 -2.26 -7.61
N PRO A 119 50.10 -3.33 -8.34
CA PRO A 119 48.78 -3.45 -8.93
C PRO A 119 47.74 -3.16 -7.86
N ALA A 120 47.03 -2.04 -8.03
CA ALA A 120 46.05 -1.57 -7.06
C ALA A 120 45.14 -2.74 -6.73
N ALA A 121 45.16 -3.16 -5.46
CA ALA A 121 44.39 -4.30 -4.99
C ALA A 121 42.95 -4.09 -5.48
N LEU A 122 42.46 -5.01 -6.31
CA LEU A 122 41.12 -4.94 -6.87
C LEU A 122 40.16 -4.73 -5.69
N PRO A 123 39.30 -3.69 -5.73
CA PRO A 123 38.36 -3.45 -4.66
C PRO A 123 37.55 -4.74 -4.43
N LEU A 124 37.77 -5.35 -3.27
CA LEU A 124 37.05 -6.54 -2.88
C LEU A 124 35.56 -6.21 -2.93
N PRO A 125 34.73 -7.04 -3.60
CA PRO A 125 33.30 -6.80 -3.70
C PRO A 125 32.75 -6.68 -2.28
N SER A 126 32.32 -5.47 -1.92
CA SER A 126 31.79 -5.18 -0.60
C SER A 126 30.56 -6.04 -0.43
N ARG A 127 30.63 -7.02 0.47
CA ARG A 127 29.56 -7.98 0.70
C ARG A 127 28.30 -7.16 1.02
N PRO A 128 27.23 -7.25 0.22
CA PRO A 128 26.05 -6.43 0.46
C PRO A 128 25.53 -6.73 1.87
N PRO A 129 25.16 -5.70 2.65
CA PRO A 129 24.73 -5.91 4.02
C PRO A 129 23.50 -6.82 4.04
N LEU A 130 23.42 -7.72 5.02
CA LEU A 130 22.31 -8.69 5.17
C LEU A 130 20.92 -8.02 5.09
N ALA A 131 20.84 -6.74 5.47
CA ALA A 131 19.64 -5.91 5.35
C ALA A 131 19.12 -5.81 3.90
N VAL A 132 20.00 -5.73 2.89
CA VAL A 132 19.62 -5.63 1.47
C VAL A 132 18.97 -6.93 0.98
N PHE A 133 19.50 -8.09 1.39
CA PHE A 133 18.90 -9.38 1.07
C PHE A 133 17.52 -9.56 1.72
N ALA A 134 17.37 -9.13 2.98
CA ALA A 134 16.07 -9.17 3.65
C ALA A 134 15.05 -8.25 2.96
N LEU A 135 15.48 -7.05 2.56
CA LEU A 135 14.62 -6.09 1.86
C LEU A 135 14.17 -6.64 0.50
N ASP A 136 15.09 -7.23 -0.27
CA ASP A 136 14.80 -7.84 -1.57
C ASP A 136 13.80 -9.00 -1.44
N ALA A 137 13.99 -9.85 -0.42
CA ALA A 137 13.03 -10.91 -0.09
C ALA A 137 11.65 -10.34 0.27
N ILE A 138 11.59 -9.30 1.11
CA ILE A 138 10.32 -8.67 1.50
C ILE A 138 9.62 -8.06 0.29
N VAL A 139 10.34 -7.32 -0.55
CA VAL A 139 9.80 -6.74 -1.79
C VAL A 139 9.23 -7.85 -2.66
N ARG A 140 9.91 -8.99 -2.79
CA ARG A 140 9.47 -10.15 -3.57
C ARG A 140 8.19 -10.83 -3.04
N TYR A 141 7.93 -10.79 -1.74
CA TYR A 141 6.71 -11.38 -1.15
C TYR A 141 5.59 -10.35 -0.95
N LEU A 142 5.87 -9.06 -1.06
CA LEU A 142 4.92 -7.97 -0.80
C LEU A 142 3.62 -8.08 -1.63
N PRO A 143 3.66 -8.38 -2.94
CA PRO A 143 2.43 -8.50 -3.73
C PRO A 143 1.58 -9.69 -3.32
N TRP A 144 2.20 -10.81 -2.96
CA TRP A 144 1.48 -12.00 -2.48
C TRP A 144 0.81 -11.74 -1.14
N LEU A 145 1.54 -11.13 -0.20
CA LEU A 145 0.98 -10.73 1.09
C LEU A 145 -0.22 -9.81 0.92
N TRP A 146 -0.16 -8.89 -0.04
CA TRP A 146 -1.25 -7.97 -0.33
C TRP A 146 -2.44 -8.66 -1.02
N LEU A 147 -2.16 -9.53 -2.00
CA LEU A 147 -3.16 -10.30 -2.74
C LEU A 147 -4.04 -11.15 -1.80
N PHE A 148 -3.44 -11.75 -0.77
CA PHE A 148 -4.17 -12.57 0.22
C PHE A 148 -4.64 -11.77 1.43
N GLY A 149 -3.84 -10.83 1.92
CA GLY A 149 -4.14 -10.06 3.13
C GLY A 149 -5.38 -9.20 2.99
N THR A 150 -5.60 -8.60 1.81
CA THR A 150 -6.75 -7.74 1.56
C THR A 150 -8.09 -8.49 1.60
N PRO A 151 -8.31 -9.58 0.83
CA PRO A 151 -9.54 -10.36 0.92
C PRO A 151 -9.69 -11.05 2.28
N LEU A 152 -8.60 -11.46 2.94
CA LEU A 152 -8.66 -12.02 4.29
C LEU A 152 -9.17 -11.00 5.31
N THR A 153 -8.63 -9.78 5.29
CA THR A 153 -9.08 -8.70 6.19
C THR A 153 -10.54 -8.33 5.92
N PHE A 154 -10.94 -8.33 4.65
CA PHE A 154 -12.31 -8.10 4.25
C PHE A 154 -13.25 -9.21 4.76
N ALA A 155 -12.85 -10.47 4.63
CA ALA A 155 -13.59 -11.62 5.13
C ALA A 155 -13.75 -11.56 6.66
N LEU A 156 -12.68 -11.21 7.38
CA LEU A 156 -12.70 -11.04 8.83
C LEU A 156 -13.64 -9.90 9.26
N LEU A 157 -13.56 -8.74 8.61
CA LEU A 157 -14.45 -7.61 8.88
C LEU A 157 -15.91 -7.95 8.60
N THR A 158 -16.18 -8.59 7.46
CA THR A 158 -17.52 -9.02 7.07
C THR A 158 -18.07 -10.02 8.08
N THR A 159 -17.27 -11.00 8.48
CA THR A 159 -17.62 -12.00 9.49
C THR A 159 -17.90 -11.33 10.83
N GLY A 160 -17.09 -10.35 11.25
CA GLY A 160 -17.30 -9.57 12.47
C GLY A 160 -18.62 -8.79 12.45
N ILE A 161 -18.96 -8.16 11.32
CA ILE A 161 -20.22 -7.42 11.16
C ILE A 161 -21.43 -8.38 11.17
N LEU A 162 -21.33 -9.52 10.50
CA LEU A 162 -22.39 -10.53 10.50
C LEU A 162 -22.57 -11.14 11.91
N GLY A 163 -21.47 -11.42 12.61
CA GLY A 163 -21.46 -11.87 14.00
C GLY A 163 -22.14 -10.88 14.93
N ALA A 164 -21.79 -9.59 14.83
CA ALA A 164 -22.43 -8.54 15.61
C ALA A 164 -23.93 -8.40 15.30
N LYS A 165 -24.34 -8.55 14.04
CA LYS A 165 -25.77 -8.55 13.65
C LYS A 165 -26.51 -9.76 14.22
N ARG A 166 -25.89 -10.93 14.18
CA ARG A 166 -26.47 -12.17 14.74
C ARG A 166 -26.62 -12.04 16.25
N LEU A 167 -25.61 -11.52 16.96
CA LEU A 167 -25.69 -11.24 18.39
C LEU A 167 -26.80 -10.24 18.69
N ARG A 168 -26.92 -9.16 17.90
CA ARG A 168 -27.97 -8.16 18.09
C ARG A 168 -29.38 -8.69 17.82
N ARG A 169 -29.53 -9.69 16.95
CA ARG A 169 -30.83 -10.37 16.72
C ARG A 169 -31.14 -11.39 17.81
N ALA A 170 -30.12 -12.03 18.37
CA ALA A 170 -30.26 -13.01 19.45
C ALA A 170 -30.38 -12.34 20.84
N SER A 171 -29.97 -11.08 20.97
CA SER A 171 -30.02 -10.35 22.22
C SER A 171 -31.45 -9.90 22.53
N ARG A 172 -31.94 -10.25 23.72
CA ARG A 172 -33.22 -9.76 24.22
C ARG A 172 -32.96 -8.51 25.06
N VAL A 173 -33.68 -7.43 24.77
CA VAL A 173 -33.58 -6.19 25.55
C VAL A 173 -34.14 -6.45 26.93
N ILE A 174 -33.37 -6.12 27.98
CA ILE A 174 -33.85 -6.13 29.36
C ILE A 174 -34.30 -4.72 29.69
N ASP A 175 -35.60 -4.48 29.60
CA ASP A 175 -36.18 -3.18 29.95
C ASP A 175 -36.48 -3.04 31.45
N ASP A 176 -36.64 -4.18 32.15
CA ASP A 176 -37.07 -4.23 33.55
C ASP A 176 -36.08 -4.96 34.46
N GLY A 177 -35.98 -4.48 35.70
CA GLY A 177 -35.22 -5.13 36.77
C GLY A 177 -34.13 -4.25 37.41
N PRO A 178 -33.54 -4.73 38.53
CA PRO A 178 -32.57 -3.96 39.31
C PRO A 178 -31.30 -3.61 38.53
N ILE A 179 -30.93 -4.45 37.55
CA ILE A 179 -29.77 -4.23 36.67
C ILE A 179 -30.02 -3.04 35.74
N ALA A 180 -31.21 -2.94 35.12
CA ALA A 180 -31.57 -1.84 34.24
C ALA A 180 -31.59 -0.50 35.00
N GLU A 181 -32.09 -0.51 36.24
CA GLU A 181 -32.13 0.66 37.11
C GLU A 181 -30.71 1.12 37.53
N THR A 182 -29.86 0.17 37.90
CA THR A 182 -28.45 0.46 38.22
C THR A 182 -27.73 1.07 37.02
N TYR A 183 -27.97 0.54 35.81
CA TYR A 183 -27.40 1.06 34.58
C TYR A 183 -27.88 2.49 34.26
N ARG A 184 -29.17 2.79 34.47
CA ARG A 184 -29.69 4.16 34.31
C ARG A 184 -29.00 5.14 35.24
N ARG A 185 -28.88 4.78 36.52
CA ARG A 185 -28.19 5.61 37.52
C ARG A 185 -26.74 5.87 37.13
N LEU A 186 -26.04 4.84 36.66
CA LEU A 186 -24.65 4.94 36.23
C LEU A 186 -24.51 5.80 34.95
N THR A 187 -25.42 5.63 34.00
CA THR A 187 -25.47 6.44 32.76
C THR A 187 -25.74 7.90 33.06
N GLN A 188 -26.63 8.19 34.02
CA GLN A 188 -26.88 9.55 34.51
C GLN A 188 -25.67 10.13 35.24
N ALA A 189 -25.02 9.35 36.11
CA ALA A 189 -23.82 9.77 36.82
C ALA A 189 -22.68 10.11 35.85
N LEU A 190 -22.51 9.32 34.79
CA LEU A 190 -21.50 9.53 33.75
C LEU A 190 -21.90 10.58 32.69
N ARG A 191 -23.11 11.16 32.77
CA ARG A 191 -23.65 12.15 31.80
C ARG A 191 -23.54 11.69 30.34
N ILE A 192 -23.71 10.39 30.08
CA ILE A 192 -23.70 9.88 28.71
C ILE A 192 -25.02 10.29 28.06
N GLY A 193 -24.99 11.31 27.21
CA GLY A 193 -26.19 11.84 26.52
C GLY A 193 -26.82 10.90 25.48
N ARG A 194 -26.28 9.69 25.31
CA ARG A 194 -26.75 8.69 24.34
C ARG A 194 -27.55 7.62 25.08
N ARG A 195 -28.73 7.26 24.56
CA ARG A 195 -29.51 6.13 25.09
C ARG A 195 -28.69 4.83 24.94
N VAL A 196 -28.24 4.29 26.06
CA VAL A 196 -27.58 2.98 26.15
C VAL A 196 -28.63 1.96 26.59
N THR A 197 -28.81 0.91 25.81
CA THR A 197 -29.74 -0.19 26.12
C THR A 197 -28.91 -1.42 26.41
N VAL A 198 -29.18 -2.10 27.52
CA VAL A 198 -28.54 -3.37 27.87
C VAL A 198 -29.40 -4.49 27.30
N ALA A 199 -28.77 -5.43 26.60
CA ALA A 199 -29.42 -6.62 26.10
C ALA A 199 -28.60 -7.84 26.54
N VAL A 200 -29.30 -8.90 26.93
CA VAL A 200 -28.65 -10.15 27.36
C VAL A 200 -28.79 -11.18 26.26
N CYS A 201 -27.74 -11.96 26.06
CA CYS A 201 -27.70 -13.08 25.14
C CYS A 201 -27.63 -14.36 25.98
N GLU A 202 -28.70 -15.16 25.98
CA GLU A 202 -28.76 -16.39 26.79
C GLU A 202 -27.85 -17.50 26.27
N ARG A 203 -27.33 -17.35 25.06
CA ARG A 203 -26.41 -18.32 24.44
C ARG A 203 -24.99 -17.77 24.47
N ILE A 204 -24.18 -18.30 25.38
CA ILE A 204 -22.72 -18.18 25.36
C ILE A 204 -22.25 -19.27 24.38
N ALA A 205 -21.69 -18.85 23.24
CA ALA A 205 -21.09 -19.77 22.27
C ALA A 205 -19.70 -20.20 22.74
#